data_AF-A0A369RKF6-F1
#
_entry.id   AF-A0A369RKF6-F1
#
_cell.length_a   1.000
_cell.length_b   1.000
_cell.length_c   1.000
_cell.angle_alpha   90.00
_cell.angle_beta   90.00
_cell.angle_gamma   90.00
#
_symmetry.space_group_name_H-M   'P 1'
#
loop_
_entity.id
_entity.type
_entity.pdbx_description
1 polymer ?
#
loop_
_entity_poly.entity_id
_entity_poly.type
_entity_poly.pdbx_seq_one_letter_code
_entity_poly.pdbx_strand_id
1 'polypeptide(L)'
;MTNGRKYTAEFKEEAVKLFIEREETISQIARDLGINPGVLGKWIKKYNEKKSAANAFPGRGSVAPYDKERFDLKRELARVTRERDILKKALSQSKRVKYLFIKEHSNCYKVQELCRISGVSASGYYRWLAKKISNRELAKKDLLADIQKIHQVSKCRYGAPKIHAELKALGKNYNIKTVQSVMKENGIKAILKRKFKTKKQQTDNRVIVPNILNQNFIADQPNKVYIRTKKGWLYLAAIIDLVGWSMSKQLVIDSLLMAIYKRNHPRNLLLHSDQGSQYTSKITKIY
;
A
#
# COMPACT_ATOMS: atom_id res chain seq x y z
N MET A 1 53.88 -12.23 -47.22
CA MET A 1 52.57 -11.55 -47.23
C MET A 1 52.68 -10.34 -48.14
N THR A 2 52.05 -10.34 -49.31
CA THR A 2 52.08 -9.21 -50.24
C THR A 2 51.30 -8.04 -49.62
N ASN A 3 52.01 -6.97 -49.30
CA ASN A 3 51.44 -5.77 -48.70
C ASN A 3 50.62 -5.05 -49.80
N GLY A 4 49.31 -5.29 -49.87
CA GLY A 4 48.46 -4.69 -50.89
C GLY A 4 48.48 -3.17 -50.83
N ARG A 5 48.63 -2.51 -51.99
CA ARG A 5 48.54 -1.04 -52.11
C ARG A 5 47.26 -0.53 -51.44
N LYS A 6 47.40 0.45 -50.55
CA LYS A 6 46.29 1.10 -49.84
C LYS A 6 45.93 2.40 -50.55
N TYR A 7 44.64 2.65 -50.70
CA TYR A 7 44.09 3.84 -51.36
C TYR A 7 43.20 4.61 -50.37
N THR A 8 43.32 5.94 -50.36
CA THR A 8 42.50 6.84 -49.53
C THR A 8 41.04 6.85 -50.01
N ALA A 9 40.12 7.40 -49.21
CA ALA A 9 38.73 7.54 -49.61
C ALA A 9 38.56 8.53 -50.78
N GLU A 10 39.29 9.64 -50.72
CA GLU A 10 39.34 10.69 -51.75
C GLU A 10 39.80 10.13 -53.10
N PHE A 11 40.90 9.37 -53.12
CA PHE A 11 41.40 8.76 -54.35
C PHE A 11 40.39 7.80 -55.00
N LYS A 12 39.61 7.07 -54.19
CA LYS A 12 38.55 6.18 -54.71
C LYS A 12 37.36 6.95 -55.26
N GLU A 13 37.04 8.08 -54.65
CA GLU A 13 35.97 8.96 -55.11
C GLU A 13 36.35 9.61 -56.45
N GLU A 14 37.56 10.17 -56.55
CA GLU A 14 38.05 10.76 -57.81
C GLU A 14 38.16 9.72 -58.93
N ALA A 15 38.66 8.51 -58.64
CA ALA A 15 38.73 7.43 -59.62
C ALA A 15 37.35 7.01 -60.16
N VAL A 16 36.31 7.02 -59.31
CA VAL A 16 34.93 6.72 -59.74
C VAL A 16 34.31 7.91 -60.47
N LYS A 17 34.57 9.16 -60.06
CA LYS A 17 34.13 10.37 -60.79
C LYS A 17 34.73 10.44 -62.19
N LEU A 18 36.04 10.18 -62.32
CA LEU A 18 36.72 10.11 -63.61
C LEU A 18 36.09 9.08 -64.56
N PHE A 19 35.62 7.94 -64.04
CA PHE A 19 34.89 6.95 -64.83
C PHE A 19 33.47 7.38 -65.23
N ILE A 20 32.82 8.21 -64.43
CA ILE A 20 31.49 8.76 -64.75
C ILE A 20 31.61 9.91 -65.77
N GLU A 21 32.68 10.71 -65.68
CA GLU A 21 32.92 11.87 -66.52
C GLU A 21 33.59 11.53 -67.86
N ARG A 22 34.50 10.54 -67.88
CA ARG A 22 35.10 10.01 -69.11
C ARG A 22 34.40 8.71 -69.47
N GLU A 23 33.68 8.67 -70.60
CA GLU A 23 33.02 7.46 -71.13
C GLU A 23 34.04 6.42 -71.68
N GLU A 24 35.13 6.21 -70.97
CA GLU A 24 36.20 5.27 -71.34
C GLU A 24 36.00 3.91 -70.66
N THR A 25 36.72 2.90 -71.15
CA THR A 25 36.65 1.56 -70.56
C THR A 25 37.35 1.52 -69.19
N ILE A 26 36.85 0.68 -68.27
CA ILE A 26 37.45 0.46 -66.93
C ILE A 26 38.96 0.14 -67.03
N SER A 27 39.37 -0.55 -68.10
CA SER A 27 40.77 -0.94 -68.34
C SER A 27 41.67 0.24 -68.72
N GLN A 28 41.16 1.26 -69.43
CA GLN A 28 41.91 2.46 -69.78
C GLN A 28 42.12 3.36 -68.57
N ILE A 29 41.05 3.70 -67.87
CA ILE A 29 41.12 4.55 -66.67
C ILE A 29 41.97 3.88 -65.57
N ALA A 30 41.89 2.55 -65.43
CA ALA A 30 42.75 1.83 -64.48
C ALA A 30 44.24 1.90 -64.86
N ARG A 31 44.57 1.90 -66.17
CA ARG A 31 45.94 2.03 -66.65
C ARG A 31 46.49 3.42 -66.38
N ASP A 32 45.69 4.46 -66.62
CA ASP A 32 46.07 5.86 -66.39
C ASP A 32 46.27 6.16 -64.90
N LEU A 33 45.44 5.57 -64.04
CA LEU A 33 45.55 5.69 -62.58
C LEU A 33 46.60 4.73 -61.97
N GLY A 34 47.23 3.86 -62.76
CA GLY A 34 48.21 2.89 -62.28
C GLY A 34 47.65 1.83 -61.32
N ILE A 35 46.36 1.51 -61.44
CA ILE A 35 45.62 0.56 -60.58
C ILE A 35 45.17 -0.68 -61.36
N ASN A 36 44.87 -1.76 -60.65
CA ASN A 36 44.34 -2.97 -61.28
C ASN A 36 42.86 -2.74 -61.71
N PRO A 37 42.47 -3.06 -62.96
CA PRO A 37 41.09 -2.88 -63.45
C PRO A 37 40.01 -3.53 -62.58
N GLY A 38 40.30 -4.71 -62.00
CA GLY A 38 39.38 -5.41 -61.12
C GLY A 38 39.16 -4.71 -59.78
N VAL A 39 40.07 -3.84 -59.35
CA VAL A 39 39.92 -2.99 -58.16
C VAL A 39 38.99 -1.82 -58.46
N LEU A 40 39.17 -1.16 -59.61
CA LEU A 40 38.31 -0.06 -60.06
C LEU A 40 36.87 -0.53 -60.28
N GLY A 41 36.66 -1.68 -60.92
CA GLY A 41 35.33 -2.27 -61.09
C GLY A 41 34.60 -2.55 -59.76
N LYS A 42 35.33 -2.99 -58.73
CA LYS A 42 34.77 -3.18 -57.38
C LYS A 42 34.34 -1.86 -56.72
N TRP A 43 35.07 -0.77 -56.98
CA TRP A 43 34.74 0.56 -56.45
C TRP A 43 33.50 1.14 -57.13
N ILE A 44 33.42 1.05 -58.46
CA ILE A 44 32.25 1.48 -59.24
C ILE A 44 30.99 0.72 -58.80
N LYS A 45 31.08 -0.60 -58.63
CA LYS A 45 29.96 -1.42 -58.12
C LYS A 45 29.47 -0.94 -56.75
N LYS A 46 30.40 -0.72 -55.81
CA LYS A 46 30.07 -0.21 -54.46
C LYS A 46 29.46 1.20 -54.49
N TYR A 47 29.95 2.06 -55.38
CA TYR A 47 29.40 3.40 -55.55
C TYR A 47 27.97 3.36 -56.09
N ASN A 48 27.70 2.52 -57.10
CA ASN A 48 26.36 2.34 -57.65
C ASN A 48 25.36 1.73 -56.64
N GLU A 49 25.81 0.78 -55.81
CA GLU A 49 24.98 0.19 -54.76
C GLU A 49 24.60 1.21 -53.66
N LYS A 50 25.53 2.10 -53.29
CA LYS A 50 25.34 3.04 -52.17
C LYS A 50 25.02 4.48 -52.60
N LYS A 51 24.98 4.76 -53.91
CA LYS A 51 24.65 6.02 -54.59
C LYS A 51 25.40 7.29 -54.11
N SER A 52 26.42 7.15 -53.26
CA SER A 52 27.18 8.27 -52.69
C SER A 52 28.58 7.81 -52.25
N ALA A 53 29.59 8.63 -52.53
CA ALA A 53 30.99 8.37 -52.18
C ALA A 53 31.19 8.25 -50.65
N ALA A 54 30.55 9.12 -49.86
CA ALA A 54 30.61 9.10 -48.41
C ALA A 54 30.08 7.79 -47.80
N ASN A 55 29.12 7.14 -48.48
CA ASN A 55 28.57 5.85 -48.06
C ASN A 55 29.37 4.65 -48.59
N ALA A 56 29.92 4.77 -49.80
CA ALA A 56 30.73 3.73 -50.44
C ALA A 56 32.13 3.60 -49.82
N PHE A 57 32.72 4.72 -49.39
CA PHE A 57 34.09 4.82 -48.90
C PHE A 57 34.21 5.65 -47.60
N PRO A 58 33.57 5.26 -46.49
CA PRO A 58 33.52 6.08 -45.26
C PRO A 58 34.86 6.25 -44.52
N GLY A 59 35.95 5.62 -44.98
CA GLY A 59 37.24 5.62 -44.28
C GLY A 59 37.34 4.53 -43.21
N ARG A 60 38.56 4.30 -42.68
CA ARG A 60 38.77 3.32 -41.59
C ARG A 60 38.19 3.85 -40.28
N GLY A 61 37.44 3.02 -39.56
CA GLY A 61 36.90 3.35 -38.24
C GLY A 61 35.62 4.18 -38.25
N SER A 62 35.19 4.68 -39.41
CA SER A 62 33.96 5.46 -39.57
C SER A 62 32.85 4.61 -40.15
N VAL A 63 31.69 4.64 -39.50
CA VAL A 63 30.45 4.05 -40.03
C VAL A 63 29.93 4.98 -41.11
N ALA A 64 29.50 4.44 -42.26
CA ALA A 64 28.88 5.26 -43.30
C ALA A 64 27.69 6.04 -42.72
N PRO A 65 27.51 7.33 -43.05
CA PRO A 65 26.40 8.14 -42.53
C PRO A 65 25.03 7.46 -42.67
N TYR A 66 24.77 6.84 -43.83
CA TYR A 66 23.55 6.07 -44.07
C TYR A 66 23.40 4.86 -43.13
N ASP A 67 24.49 4.15 -42.85
CA ASP A 67 24.46 2.99 -41.95
C ASP A 67 24.27 3.42 -40.49
N LYS A 68 24.76 4.62 -40.12
CA LYS A 68 24.55 5.23 -38.80
C LYS A 68 23.09 5.66 -38.60
N GLU A 69 22.52 6.42 -39.55
CA GLU A 69 21.10 6.79 -39.52
C GLU A 69 20.19 5.57 -39.45
N ARG A 70 20.49 4.53 -40.24
CA ARG A 70 19.73 3.29 -40.22
C ARG A 70 19.81 2.56 -38.88
N PHE A 71 20.95 2.62 -38.21
CA PHE A 71 21.10 2.08 -36.87
C PHE A 71 20.30 2.89 -35.83
N ASP A 72 20.41 4.21 -35.89
CA ASP A 72 19.71 5.12 -34.97
C ASP A 72 18.19 5.01 -35.14
N LEU A 73 17.68 5.01 -36.37
CA LEU A 73 16.26 4.78 -36.67
C LEU A 73 15.78 3.40 -36.19
N LYS A 74 16.58 2.34 -36.36
CA LYS A 74 16.24 1.01 -35.83
C LYS A 74 16.19 1.01 -34.31
N ARG A 75 17.10 1.73 -33.65
CA ARG A 75 17.15 1.85 -32.20
C ARG A 75 15.93 2.60 -31.66
N GLU A 76 15.55 3.70 -32.31
CA GLU A 76 14.33 4.44 -31.96
C GLU A 76 13.07 3.61 -32.19
N LEU A 77 12.96 2.93 -33.33
CA LEU A 77 11.84 2.02 -33.60
C LEU A 77 11.73 0.93 -32.53
N ALA A 78 12.85 0.35 -32.10
CA ALA A 78 12.85 -0.65 -31.03
C ALA A 78 12.39 -0.06 -29.69
N ARG A 79 12.83 1.17 -29.37
CA ARG A 79 12.38 1.90 -28.17
C ARG A 79 10.89 2.17 -28.21
N VAL A 80 10.39 2.82 -29.27
CA VAL A 80 8.97 3.18 -29.43
C VAL A 80 8.09 1.94 -29.44
N THR A 81 8.52 0.86 -30.09
CA THR A 81 7.79 -0.42 -30.08
C THR A 81 7.68 -0.98 -28.66
N ARG A 82 8.76 -0.95 -27.89
CA ARG A 82 8.76 -1.40 -26.49
C ARG A 82 7.84 -0.55 -25.62
N GLU A 83 7.92 0.79 -25.73
CA GLU A 83 7.05 1.72 -25.00
C GLU A 83 5.57 1.48 -25.34
N ARG A 84 5.25 1.33 -26.63
CA ARG A 84 3.90 0.96 -27.09
C ARG A 84 3.44 -0.36 -26.49
N ASP A 85 4.29 -1.38 -26.44
CA ASP A 85 3.91 -2.70 -25.94
C ASP A 85 3.70 -2.71 -24.42
N ILE A 86 4.49 -1.92 -23.68
CA ILE A 86 4.25 -1.64 -22.26
C ILE A 86 2.88 -0.97 -22.09
N LEU A 87 2.59 0.07 -22.87
CA LEU A 87 1.29 0.75 -22.84
C LEU A 87 0.14 -0.18 -23.22
N LYS A 88 0.30 -1.04 -24.22
CA LYS A 88 -0.70 -2.06 -24.59
C LYS A 88 -0.96 -3.05 -23.45
N LYS A 89 0.08 -3.48 -22.73
CA LYS A 89 -0.07 -4.32 -21.53
C LYS A 89 -0.76 -3.56 -20.41
N ALA A 90 -0.43 -2.29 -20.18
CA ALA A 90 -1.11 -1.43 -19.22
C ALA A 90 -2.57 -1.17 -19.59
N LEU A 91 -2.89 -1.11 -20.89
CA LEU A 91 -4.24 -0.99 -21.45
C LEU A 91 -4.96 -2.34 -21.60
N SER A 92 -4.32 -3.48 -21.28
CA SER A 92 -4.94 -4.82 -21.23
C SER A 92 -6.01 -4.98 -20.13
N GLN A 93 -6.39 -3.88 -19.51
CA GLN A 93 -7.42 -3.77 -18.49
C GLN A 93 -8.82 -4.05 -19.06
N SER A 94 -9.80 -4.14 -18.16
CA SER A 94 -11.21 -4.32 -18.52
C SER A 94 -11.68 -3.33 -19.61
N LYS A 95 -12.67 -3.72 -20.42
CA LYS A 95 -13.27 -2.86 -21.47
C LYS A 95 -13.63 -1.45 -20.95
N ARG A 96 -14.00 -1.33 -19.68
CA ARG A 96 -14.34 -0.05 -19.03
C ARG A 96 -13.16 0.90 -18.95
N VAL A 97 -11.96 0.41 -18.63
CA VAL A 97 -10.75 1.25 -18.55
C VAL A 97 -10.34 1.73 -19.94
N LYS A 98 -10.43 0.85 -20.94
CA LYS A 98 -10.20 1.21 -22.35
C LYS A 98 -11.16 2.30 -22.82
N TYR A 99 -12.44 2.19 -22.48
CA TYR A 99 -13.43 3.23 -22.82
C TYR A 99 -13.18 4.55 -22.08
N LEU A 100 -12.71 4.52 -20.83
CA LEU A 100 -12.34 5.74 -20.11
C LEU A 100 -11.15 6.44 -20.75
N PHE A 101 -10.10 5.69 -21.12
CA PHE A 101 -8.94 6.22 -21.84
C PHE A 101 -9.36 6.88 -23.16
N ILE A 102 -10.23 6.22 -23.94
CA ILE A 102 -10.76 6.77 -25.20
C ILE A 102 -11.52 8.07 -24.95
N LYS A 103 -12.32 8.14 -23.87
CA LYS A 103 -13.08 9.34 -23.50
C LYS A 103 -12.17 10.51 -23.10
N GLU A 104 -11.10 10.24 -22.37
CA GLU A 104 -10.15 11.29 -21.95
C GLU A 104 -9.37 11.87 -23.13
N HIS A 105 -9.08 11.06 -24.15
CA HIS A 105 -8.24 11.44 -25.27
C HIS A 105 -9.02 11.74 -26.56
N SER A 106 -10.36 11.69 -26.53
CA SER A 106 -11.21 11.91 -27.72
C SER A 106 -11.16 13.33 -28.28
N ASN A 107 -10.66 14.29 -27.49
CA ASN A 107 -10.51 15.67 -27.91
C ASN A 107 -9.24 15.90 -28.74
N CYS A 108 -8.23 15.05 -28.57
CA CYS A 108 -6.94 15.16 -29.24
C CYS A 108 -6.81 14.20 -30.43
N TYR A 109 -7.48 13.05 -30.38
CA TYR A 109 -7.37 11.99 -31.38
C TYR A 109 -8.73 11.48 -31.84
N LYS A 110 -8.78 10.98 -33.08
CA LYS A 110 -10.00 10.38 -33.63
C LYS A 110 -10.38 9.13 -32.84
N VAL A 111 -11.62 9.07 -32.37
CA VAL A 111 -12.17 7.95 -31.57
C VAL A 111 -11.96 6.60 -32.27
N GLN A 112 -12.09 6.53 -33.61
CA GLN A 112 -11.88 5.30 -34.37
C GLN A 112 -10.45 4.78 -34.24
N GLU A 113 -9.46 5.67 -34.23
CA GLU A 113 -8.05 5.32 -34.10
C GLU A 113 -7.74 4.83 -32.68
N LEU A 114 -8.24 5.53 -31.66
CA LEU A 114 -8.11 5.11 -30.27
C LEU A 114 -8.78 3.74 -30.01
N CYS A 115 -9.94 3.48 -30.61
CA CYS A 115 -10.63 2.19 -30.56
C CYS A 115 -9.78 1.07 -31.19
N ARG A 116 -9.19 1.33 -32.36
CA ARG A 116 -8.31 0.38 -33.07
C ARG A 116 -7.07 0.04 -32.23
N ILE A 117 -6.41 1.06 -31.67
CA ILE A 117 -5.21 0.89 -30.82
C ILE A 117 -5.54 0.13 -29.54
N SER A 118 -6.69 0.42 -28.93
CA SER A 118 -7.14 -0.20 -27.68
C SER A 118 -7.75 -1.61 -27.87
N GLY A 119 -8.01 -2.02 -29.11
CA GLY A 119 -8.64 -3.31 -29.44
C GLY A 119 -10.09 -3.41 -28.97
N VAL A 120 -10.88 -2.35 -29.15
CA VAL A 120 -12.33 -2.31 -28.84
C VAL A 120 -13.13 -1.79 -30.03
N SER A 121 -14.41 -2.16 -30.12
CA SER A 121 -15.28 -1.63 -31.18
C SER A 121 -15.77 -0.22 -30.85
N ALA A 122 -15.82 0.65 -31.87
CA ALA A 122 -16.36 2.00 -31.76
C ALA A 122 -17.85 1.99 -31.35
N SER A 123 -18.63 1.04 -31.89
CA SER A 123 -20.04 0.85 -31.52
C SER A 123 -20.20 0.49 -30.03
N GLY A 124 -19.29 -0.32 -29.48
CA GLY A 124 -19.26 -0.65 -28.06
C GLY A 124 -18.91 0.55 -27.19
N TYR A 125 -17.96 1.38 -27.64
CA TYR A 125 -17.61 2.64 -26.97
C TYR A 125 -18.81 3.61 -26.93
N TYR A 126 -19.45 3.88 -28.07
CA TYR A 126 -20.61 4.78 -28.09
C TYR A 126 -21.80 4.22 -27.31
N ARG A 127 -22.01 2.90 -27.29
CA ARG A 127 -23.01 2.27 -26.42
C ARG A 127 -22.67 2.44 -24.93
N TRP A 128 -21.40 2.38 -24.57
CA TRP A 128 -20.94 2.65 -23.21
C TRP A 128 -21.08 4.13 -22.84
N LEU A 129 -20.81 5.04 -23.78
CA LEU A 129 -20.99 6.49 -23.59
C LEU A 129 -22.47 6.86 -23.44
N ALA A 130 -23.33 6.27 -24.27
CA ALA A 130 -24.78 6.44 -24.25
C ALA A 130 -25.47 5.63 -23.15
N LYS A 131 -24.72 4.90 -22.33
CA LYS A 131 -25.28 4.01 -21.32
C LYS A 131 -25.99 4.85 -20.25
N LYS A 132 -27.32 4.89 -20.34
CA LYS A 132 -28.17 5.47 -19.30
C LYS A 132 -28.02 4.67 -18.00
N ILE A 133 -28.19 5.35 -16.87
CA ILE A 133 -28.23 4.72 -15.54
C ILE A 133 -29.17 3.52 -15.61
N SER A 134 -28.68 2.32 -15.27
CA SER A 134 -29.52 1.12 -15.32
C SER A 134 -30.65 1.26 -14.30
N ASN A 135 -31.83 0.68 -14.55
CA ASN A 135 -32.92 0.59 -13.56
C ASN A 135 -32.42 0.06 -12.21
N ARG A 136 -31.43 -0.83 -12.21
CA ARG A 136 -30.79 -1.35 -11.00
C ARG A 136 -29.95 -0.30 -10.26
N GLU A 137 -29.23 0.54 -11.01
CA GLU A 137 -28.45 1.65 -10.43
C GLU A 137 -29.37 2.76 -9.93
N LEU A 138 -30.48 3.02 -10.62
CA LEU A 138 -31.52 3.94 -10.17
C LEU A 138 -32.13 3.46 -8.84
N ALA A 139 -32.60 2.21 -8.80
CA ALA A 139 -33.16 1.62 -7.58
C ALA A 139 -32.15 1.57 -6.42
N LYS A 140 -30.85 1.42 -6.72
CA LYS A 140 -29.79 1.49 -5.70
C LYS A 140 -29.58 2.91 -5.19
N LYS A 141 -29.68 3.92 -6.05
CA LYS A 141 -29.66 5.35 -5.66
C LYS A 141 -30.86 5.70 -4.80
N ASP A 142 -32.05 5.25 -5.18
CA ASP A 142 -33.28 5.48 -4.42
C ASP A 142 -33.18 4.84 -3.03
N LEU A 143 -32.73 3.57 -2.98
CA LEU A 143 -32.46 2.88 -1.72
C LEU A 143 -31.41 3.62 -0.86
N LEU A 144 -30.34 4.13 -1.46
CA LEU A 144 -29.33 4.90 -0.74
C LEU A 144 -29.94 6.16 -0.11
N ALA A 145 -30.77 6.89 -0.85
CA ALA A 145 -31.46 8.08 -0.36
C ALA A 145 -32.37 7.74 0.84
N ASP A 146 -33.12 6.65 0.76
CA ASP A 146 -33.96 6.19 1.88
C ASP A 146 -33.12 5.81 3.10
N ILE A 147 -32.03 5.05 2.90
CA ILE A 147 -31.11 4.65 3.97
C ILE A 147 -30.53 5.88 4.65
N GLN A 148 -30.09 6.88 3.89
CA GLN A 148 -29.54 8.13 4.43
C GLN A 148 -30.58 8.89 5.24
N LYS A 149 -31.82 8.99 4.75
CA LYS A 149 -32.92 9.64 5.47
C LYS A 149 -33.20 8.96 6.81
N ILE A 150 -33.34 7.63 6.82
CA ILE A 150 -33.58 6.85 8.06
C ILE A 150 -32.37 6.96 9.01
N HIS A 151 -31.16 6.89 8.47
CA HIS A 151 -29.93 7.02 9.26
C HIS A 151 -29.81 8.40 9.92
N GLN A 152 -30.13 9.47 9.19
CA GLN A 152 -30.12 10.84 9.72
C GLN A 152 -31.21 11.04 10.78
N VAL A 153 -32.45 10.61 10.52
CA VAL A 153 -33.58 10.69 11.48
C VAL A 153 -33.26 9.93 12.77
N SER A 154 -32.62 8.77 12.67
CA SER A 154 -32.18 7.99 13.83
C SER A 154 -30.93 8.53 14.54
N LYS A 155 -30.44 9.73 14.16
CA LYS A 155 -29.19 10.36 14.65
C LYS A 155 -27.99 9.43 14.50
N CYS A 156 -27.91 8.75 13.36
CA CYS A 156 -26.87 7.81 12.96
C CYS A 156 -26.75 6.56 13.85
N ARG A 157 -27.74 6.27 14.72
CA ARG A 157 -27.67 5.14 15.66
C ARG A 157 -28.05 3.80 15.03
N TYR A 158 -28.85 3.82 13.97
CA TYR A 158 -29.36 2.59 13.38
C TYR A 158 -28.32 1.95 12.46
N GLY A 159 -28.14 0.64 12.63
CA GLY A 159 -27.39 -0.21 11.71
C GLY A 159 -28.32 -0.90 10.70
N ALA A 160 -27.74 -1.66 9.78
CA ALA A 160 -28.47 -2.31 8.69
C ALA A 160 -29.73 -3.09 9.13
N PRO A 161 -29.76 -3.85 10.25
CA PRO A 161 -30.98 -4.54 10.67
C PRO A 161 -32.14 -3.61 11.01
N LYS A 162 -31.86 -2.48 11.70
CA LYS A 162 -32.90 -1.51 12.08
C LYS A 162 -33.35 -0.68 10.88
N ILE A 163 -32.40 -0.26 10.04
CA ILE A 163 -32.73 0.45 8.80
C ILE A 163 -33.57 -0.43 7.87
N HIS A 164 -33.25 -1.72 7.77
CA HIS A 164 -34.04 -2.66 6.99
C HIS A 164 -35.48 -2.82 7.53
N ALA A 165 -35.66 -2.86 8.85
CA ALA A 165 -36.99 -2.90 9.45
C ALA A 165 -37.81 -1.64 9.15
N GLU A 166 -37.21 -0.45 9.22
CA GLU A 166 -37.84 0.82 8.86
C GLU A 166 -38.20 0.87 7.36
N LEU A 167 -37.31 0.44 6.47
CA LEU A 167 -37.59 0.32 5.05
C LEU A 167 -38.79 -0.60 4.78
N LYS A 168 -38.86 -1.74 5.48
CA LYS A 168 -39.97 -2.68 5.38
C LYS A 168 -41.28 -2.06 5.88
N ALA A 169 -41.24 -1.29 6.97
CA ALA A 169 -42.40 -0.56 7.50
C ALA A 169 -42.92 0.52 6.51
N LEU A 170 -42.01 1.12 5.73
CA LEU A 170 -42.34 2.05 4.64
C LEU A 170 -42.81 1.34 3.35
N GLY A 171 -43.04 0.03 3.38
CA GLY A 171 -43.46 -0.77 2.21
C GLY A 171 -42.33 -1.09 1.22
N LYS A 172 -41.07 -0.78 1.55
CA LYS A 172 -39.91 -0.99 0.67
C LYS A 172 -39.22 -2.31 0.99
N ASN A 173 -39.58 -3.36 0.23
CA ASN A 173 -39.06 -4.71 0.40
C ASN A 173 -37.71 -4.92 -0.30
N TYR A 174 -36.61 -4.60 0.40
CA TYR A 174 -35.25 -4.92 -0.04
C TYR A 174 -34.66 -6.08 0.75
N ASN A 175 -33.80 -6.90 0.14
CA ASN A 175 -33.02 -7.90 0.87
C ASN A 175 -32.05 -7.19 1.85
N ILE A 176 -31.95 -7.68 3.09
CA ILE A 176 -31.03 -7.13 4.09
C ILE A 176 -29.57 -7.08 3.62
N LYS A 177 -29.12 -8.06 2.82
CA LYS A 177 -27.76 -8.07 2.23
C LYS A 177 -27.56 -6.91 1.26
N THR A 178 -28.60 -6.51 0.52
CA THR A 178 -28.55 -5.34 -0.36
C THR A 178 -28.41 -4.06 0.47
N VAL A 179 -29.19 -3.92 1.54
CA VAL A 179 -29.08 -2.78 2.47
C VAL A 179 -27.68 -2.70 3.08
N GLN A 180 -27.14 -3.84 3.55
CA GLN A 180 -25.79 -3.94 4.08
C GLN A 180 -24.71 -3.54 3.06
N SER A 181 -24.83 -4.02 1.80
CA SER A 181 -23.89 -3.68 0.73
C SER A 181 -23.91 -2.18 0.44
N VAL A 182 -25.10 -1.58 0.29
CA VAL A 182 -25.24 -0.14 0.03
C VAL A 182 -24.66 0.68 1.19
N MET A 183 -24.96 0.31 2.44
CA MET A 183 -24.39 0.99 3.60
C MET A 183 -22.86 0.89 3.62
N LYS A 184 -22.30 -0.31 3.36
CA LYS A 184 -20.85 -0.54 3.36
C LYS A 184 -20.15 0.27 2.27
N GLU A 185 -20.67 0.25 1.04
CA GLU A 185 -20.10 0.99 -0.10
C GLU A 185 -20.10 2.52 0.13
N ASN A 186 -21.05 3.02 0.93
CA ASN A 186 -21.19 4.45 1.22
C ASN A 186 -20.69 4.85 2.62
N GLY A 187 -20.00 3.96 3.33
CA GLY A 187 -19.42 4.25 4.65
C GLY A 187 -20.44 4.50 5.77
N ILE A 188 -21.71 4.17 5.57
CA ILE A 188 -22.78 4.38 6.56
C ILE A 188 -22.67 3.31 7.64
N LYS A 189 -22.44 3.74 8.89
CA LYS A 189 -22.26 2.86 10.05
C LYS A 189 -23.12 3.33 11.21
N ALA A 190 -23.51 2.40 12.06
CA ALA A 190 -24.18 2.71 13.31
C ALA A 190 -23.19 3.34 14.30
N ILE A 191 -23.54 4.49 14.86
CA ILE A 191 -22.79 5.12 15.95
C ILE A 191 -23.27 4.53 17.27
N LEU A 192 -22.41 3.75 17.93
CA LEU A 192 -22.63 3.32 19.31
C LEU A 192 -22.10 4.40 20.26
N LYS A 193 -22.93 4.89 21.18
CA LYS A 193 -22.45 5.73 22.28
C LYS A 193 -21.54 4.86 23.17
N ARG A 194 -20.30 5.29 23.42
CA ARG A 194 -19.41 4.61 24.38
C ARG A 194 -20.13 4.52 25.73
N LYS A 195 -20.06 3.36 26.41
CA LYS A 195 -20.56 3.22 27.78
C LYS A 195 -19.90 4.29 28.65
N PHE A 196 -20.72 5.12 29.31
CA PHE A 196 -20.24 6.11 30.26
C PHE A 196 -19.59 5.36 31.43
N LYS A 197 -18.29 5.58 31.65
CA LYS A 197 -17.61 5.13 32.88
C LYS A 197 -17.56 6.33 33.82
N THR A 198 -18.34 6.30 34.90
CA THR A 198 -18.23 7.27 35.99
C THR A 198 -16.83 7.15 36.60
N LYS A 199 -15.93 8.11 36.35
CA LYS A 199 -14.84 8.38 37.29
C LYS A 199 -15.47 9.07 38.49
N LYS A 200 -15.81 8.33 39.55
CA LYS A 200 -16.06 8.98 40.84
C LYS A 200 -14.75 9.68 41.23
N GLN A 201 -14.76 11.01 41.31
CA GLN A 201 -13.70 11.72 42.05
C GLN A 201 -13.78 11.23 43.50
N GLN A 202 -12.64 10.76 44.02
CA GLN A 202 -12.54 10.25 45.37
C GLN A 202 -12.54 11.45 46.32
N THR A 203 -13.71 11.81 46.84
CA THR A 203 -13.91 12.91 47.82
C THR A 203 -13.68 12.44 49.25
N ASP A 204 -12.73 11.55 49.49
CA ASP A 204 -12.53 10.95 50.80
C ASP A 204 -11.20 11.39 51.39
N ASN A 205 -11.24 12.08 52.55
CA ASN A 205 -10.08 12.52 53.34
C ASN A 205 -9.30 11.34 53.97
N ARG A 206 -9.29 10.17 53.33
CA ARG A 206 -8.53 9.01 53.77
C ARG A 206 -7.05 9.33 53.63
N VAL A 207 -6.32 9.14 54.72
CA VAL A 207 -4.86 9.20 54.71
C VAL A 207 -4.36 7.97 53.95
N ILE A 208 -3.94 8.16 52.70
CA ILE A 208 -3.31 7.11 51.91
C ILE A 208 -1.89 6.93 52.47
N VAL A 209 -1.66 5.83 53.17
CA VAL A 209 -0.31 5.45 53.61
C VAL A 209 0.41 4.88 52.38
N PRO A 210 1.67 5.30 52.09
CA PRO A 210 2.42 4.80 50.95
C PRO A 210 2.59 3.28 51.02
N ASN A 211 2.43 2.60 49.89
CA ASN A 211 2.61 1.15 49.81
C ASN A 211 4.11 0.82 49.81
N ILE A 212 4.68 0.65 51.01
CA ILE A 212 6.10 0.33 51.22
C ILE A 212 6.47 -1.04 50.61
N LEU A 213 5.53 -2.00 50.62
CA LEU A 213 5.74 -3.34 50.07
C LEU A 213 5.89 -3.32 48.54
N ASN A 214 5.17 -2.41 47.87
CA ASN A 214 5.16 -2.19 46.42
C ASN A 214 5.24 -3.46 45.56
N GLN A 215 4.50 -4.51 45.96
CA GLN A 215 4.50 -5.82 45.31
C GLN A 215 5.86 -6.55 45.23
N ASN A 216 6.84 -6.15 46.04
CA ASN A 216 8.06 -6.90 46.26
C ASN A 216 7.84 -7.93 47.37
N PHE A 217 7.62 -9.19 46.99
CA PHE A 217 7.30 -10.29 47.92
C PHE A 217 8.50 -11.16 48.30
N ILE A 218 9.73 -10.65 48.12
CA ILE A 218 10.97 -11.34 48.48
C ILE A 218 11.29 -11.06 49.95
N ALA A 219 11.40 -12.11 50.76
CA ALA A 219 11.73 -12.03 52.19
C ALA A 219 12.87 -12.99 52.55
N ASP A 220 13.88 -12.47 53.25
CA ASP A 220 15.09 -13.18 53.71
C ASP A 220 14.96 -13.73 55.14
N GLN A 221 13.94 -13.27 55.88
CA GLN A 221 13.67 -13.63 57.27
C GLN A 221 12.16 -13.72 57.54
N PRO A 222 11.74 -14.47 58.57
CA PRO A 222 10.35 -14.45 59.05
C PRO A 222 9.85 -13.03 59.34
N ASN A 223 8.58 -12.75 59.05
CA ASN A 223 7.87 -11.47 59.27
C ASN A 223 8.09 -10.34 58.22
N LYS A 224 8.51 -10.66 56.99
CA LYS A 224 8.66 -9.63 55.94
C LYS A 224 7.59 -9.65 54.81
N VAL A 225 7.24 -10.77 54.14
CA VAL A 225 6.23 -10.73 53.02
C VAL A 225 5.61 -12.11 52.62
N TYR A 226 4.37 -12.21 52.06
CA TYR A 226 3.68 -13.48 51.60
C TYR A 226 2.79 -13.39 50.31
N ILE A 227 2.80 -14.38 49.36
CA ILE A 227 1.82 -14.59 48.21
C ILE A 227 1.70 -16.06 47.68
N ARG A 228 0.56 -16.43 47.01
CA ARG A 228 0.13 -17.78 46.54
C ARG A 228 -0.06 -17.98 44.99
N THR A 229 0.07 -19.22 44.50
CA THR A 229 -0.13 -19.74 43.10
C THR A 229 -1.22 -20.83 42.91
N LYS A 230 -1.37 -21.33 41.66
CA LYS A 230 -2.48 -22.14 41.11
C LYS A 230 -2.46 -23.68 41.32
N LYS A 231 -1.45 -24.29 41.95
CA LYS A 231 -1.43 -25.74 42.32
C LYS A 231 -0.86 -26.03 43.72
N GLY A 232 -0.91 -25.02 44.59
CA GLY A 232 -0.42 -25.07 45.97
C GLY A 232 0.61 -23.98 46.23
N TRP A 233 0.33 -23.13 47.20
CA TRP A 233 1.37 -22.67 48.13
C TRP A 233 0.89 -23.07 49.51
N LEU A 234 1.80 -23.74 50.21
CA LEU A 234 1.66 -24.21 51.58
C LEU A 234 1.89 -23.07 52.57
N TYR A 235 1.39 -23.32 53.78
CA TYR A 235 0.86 -22.39 54.78
C TYR A 235 1.67 -21.10 55.01
N LEU A 236 1.14 -19.91 54.71
CA LEU A 236 0.00 -19.20 55.34
C LEU A 236 0.28 -18.81 56.79
N ALA A 237 0.99 -17.70 56.98
CA ALA A 237 0.75 -16.85 58.15
C ALA A 237 -0.24 -15.74 57.73
N ALA A 238 -1.49 -16.16 57.51
CA ALA A 238 -2.56 -15.27 57.88
C ALA A 238 -2.53 -15.12 59.41
N ILE A 239 -3.16 -14.07 59.94
CA ILE A 239 -3.83 -14.22 61.24
C ILE A 239 -5.03 -15.16 60.97
N ILE A 240 -4.76 -16.43 60.66
CA ILE A 240 -5.72 -17.51 60.79
C ILE A 240 -5.48 -18.04 62.19
N ASP A 241 -6.03 -17.28 63.11
CA ASP A 241 -6.65 -17.83 64.28
C ASP A 241 -7.79 -16.86 64.61
N LEU A 242 -8.95 -17.14 64.00
CA LEU A 242 -10.24 -16.65 64.45
C LEU A 242 -10.43 -17.23 65.87
N VAL A 243 -9.83 -16.62 66.88
CA VAL A 243 -10.18 -16.87 68.29
C VAL A 243 -10.87 -15.61 68.80
N GLY A 244 -12.08 -15.36 68.31
CA GLY A 244 -12.90 -14.26 68.79
C GLY A 244 -14.06 -13.96 67.84
N TRP A 245 -15.24 -14.45 68.17
CA TRP A 245 -16.49 -14.02 67.52
C TRP A 245 -16.97 -12.74 68.20
N SER A 246 -16.98 -11.60 67.49
CA SER A 246 -17.68 -10.39 67.95
C SER A 246 -17.96 -9.42 66.80
N MET A 247 -19.10 -8.72 66.84
CA MET A 247 -19.65 -7.91 65.76
C MET A 247 -19.34 -6.39 65.90
N SER A 248 -18.08 -5.97 65.97
CA SER A 248 -17.75 -4.53 66.03
C SER A 248 -16.39 -4.13 65.40
N LYS A 249 -16.19 -2.82 65.19
CA LYS A 249 -14.99 -2.21 64.60
C LYS A 249 -13.72 -2.34 65.46
N GLN A 250 -13.83 -2.65 66.76
CA GLN A 250 -12.68 -2.92 67.63
C GLN A 250 -11.92 -4.23 67.27
N LEU A 251 -12.54 -5.12 66.48
CA LEU A 251 -12.03 -6.46 66.15
C LEU A 251 -10.63 -6.46 65.50
N VAL A 252 -10.32 -5.47 64.67
CA VAL A 252 -9.02 -5.38 63.99
C VAL A 252 -7.88 -5.10 65.00
N ILE A 253 -8.17 -4.33 66.04
CA ILE A 253 -7.16 -3.93 67.04
C ILE A 253 -6.93 -5.08 68.02
N ASP A 254 -8.00 -5.72 68.49
CA ASP A 254 -7.91 -6.81 69.46
C ASP A 254 -7.21 -8.04 68.86
N SER A 255 -7.53 -8.37 67.60
CA SER A 255 -6.86 -9.46 66.88
C SER A 255 -5.38 -9.17 66.61
N LEU A 256 -5.02 -7.92 66.30
CA LEU A 256 -3.63 -7.51 66.13
C LEU A 256 -2.85 -7.59 67.46
N LEU A 257 -3.44 -7.11 68.56
CA LEU A 257 -2.83 -7.16 69.89
C LEU A 257 -2.60 -8.61 70.35
N MET A 258 -3.59 -9.49 70.17
CA MET A 258 -3.44 -10.92 70.48
C MET A 258 -2.33 -11.58 69.64
N ALA A 259 -2.21 -11.25 68.36
CA ALA A 259 -1.17 -11.79 67.49
C ALA A 259 0.24 -11.33 67.91
N ILE A 260 0.39 -10.08 68.35
CA ILE A 260 1.65 -9.53 68.87
C ILE A 260 2.03 -10.25 70.18
N TYR A 261 1.06 -10.45 71.07
CA TYR A 261 1.27 -11.09 72.37
C TYR A 261 1.70 -12.56 72.23
N LYS A 262 1.01 -13.34 71.38
CA LYS A 262 1.37 -14.75 71.09
C LYS A 262 2.77 -14.91 70.49
N ARG A 263 3.32 -13.87 69.85
CA ARG A 263 4.66 -13.88 69.24
C ARG A 263 5.74 -13.24 70.10
N ASN A 264 5.44 -12.94 71.37
CA ASN A 264 6.38 -12.37 72.33
C ASN A 264 6.93 -10.99 71.92
N HIS A 265 6.03 -10.11 71.44
CA HIS A 265 6.31 -8.70 71.14
C HIS A 265 7.47 -8.43 70.16
N PRO A 266 7.42 -8.98 68.93
CA PRO A 266 8.42 -8.68 67.91
C PRO A 266 8.39 -7.18 67.54
N ARG A 267 9.56 -6.56 67.44
CA ARG A 267 9.72 -5.16 67.01
C ARG A 267 9.82 -5.07 65.49
N ASN A 268 9.45 -3.91 64.92
CA ASN A 268 9.55 -3.60 63.48
C ASN A 268 8.68 -4.47 62.55
N LEU A 269 7.42 -4.71 62.93
CA LEU A 269 6.46 -5.40 62.06
C LEU A 269 5.85 -4.45 61.02
N LEU A 270 5.74 -4.90 59.78
CA LEU A 270 4.99 -4.21 58.73
C LEU A 270 3.60 -4.84 58.57
N LEU A 271 2.55 -4.06 58.83
CA LEU A 271 1.16 -4.46 58.60
C LEU A 271 0.71 -3.96 57.23
N HIS A 272 0.39 -4.88 56.32
CA HIS A 272 -0.19 -4.56 55.02
C HIS A 272 -1.70 -4.83 55.03
N SER A 273 -2.49 -3.83 54.63
CA SER A 273 -3.96 -3.89 54.55
C SER A 273 -4.43 -3.27 53.24
N ASP A 274 -5.58 -3.72 52.75
CA ASP A 274 -6.27 -3.23 51.55
C ASP A 274 -6.89 -1.82 51.70
N GLN A 275 -6.56 -1.10 52.78
CA GLN A 275 -6.98 0.28 53.09
C GLN A 275 -8.50 0.49 53.02
N GLY A 276 -9.28 -0.56 53.32
CA GLY A 276 -10.73 -0.47 53.51
C GLY A 276 -11.12 0.52 54.62
N SER A 277 -12.40 0.89 54.68
CA SER A 277 -12.92 1.88 55.65
C SER A 277 -12.70 1.50 57.12
N GLN A 278 -12.48 0.21 57.41
CA GLN A 278 -12.17 -0.33 58.73
C GLN A 278 -10.71 -0.08 59.15
N TYR A 279 -9.77 -0.07 58.19
CA TYR A 279 -8.33 0.10 58.42
C TYR A 279 -7.85 1.55 58.25
N THR A 280 -8.70 2.42 57.72
CA THR A 280 -8.42 3.86 57.52
C THR A 280 -9.08 4.75 58.59
N SER A 281 -9.61 4.15 59.67
CA SER A 281 -10.21 4.87 60.79
C SER A 281 -9.14 5.52 61.68
N LYS A 282 -9.46 6.61 62.38
CA LYS A 282 -8.52 7.27 63.31
C LYS A 282 -8.03 6.35 64.44
N ILE A 283 -8.83 5.34 64.81
CA ILE A 283 -8.56 4.44 65.94
C ILE A 283 -7.44 3.44 65.58
N THR A 284 -7.30 3.07 64.31
CA THR A 284 -6.30 2.09 63.84
C THR A 284 -4.91 2.71 63.60
N LYS A 285 -4.76 4.04 63.78
CA LYS A 285 -3.46 4.72 63.73
C LYS A 285 -2.76 4.61 65.08
N ILE A 286 -2.00 3.53 65.28
CA ILE A 286 -0.96 3.44 66.31
C ILE A 286 0.37 3.27 65.55
N TYR A 287 1.39 4.03 65.98
CA TYR A 287 2.69 4.26 65.32
C TYR A 287 3.49 2.98 65.06
#